data_AF-A0A8S1JBC6-F1
#
_entry.id   AF-A0A8S1JBC6-F1
#
_cell.length_a   1.000
_cell.length_b   1.000
_cell.length_c   1.000
_cell.angle_alpha   90.00
_cell.angle_beta   90.00
_cell.angle_gamma   90.00
#
_symmetry.space_group_name_H-M   'P 1'
#
loop_
_entity.id
_entity.type
_entity.pdbx_description
1 polymer ?
#
loop_
_entity_poly.entity_id
_entity_poly.type
_entity_poly.pdbx_seq_one_letter_code
_entity_poly.pdbx_strand_id
1 'polypeptide(L)'
;MFRAASEGRRVFAVALCCRLAVLCLSSLLDGLLPDYDTSSELADHGPCNSGEVDGDAPSLSAIEAALGRMVVWDSLYFVRIARCGYEYEQCHAFFPGYPGILKLVTQVARAFGTRLDIHASHALAGLVISNTSFALSAVLFYKLSKAIVEVPRLCATALLLYCLPPSSVFASAVYTESLFSLATMAGLYWLFVCDSLWLATLAFSFGSAIRSNGLLHAGFVVHRTLKIAIGSETSMSQKVLASVKGALASVVVAAPFVAFQRYGYQQFCSPPHATTRPWCGGRVPYLYGFVQEHYWDVGPFKYFQTKQVPNFLLAAPVLYLSFAGVLAYMRNDWERTCCLGLLPMKGHKVGYWSDTVSPFVYEWAFMSCTATVLMNVQ
;
A
#
# COMPACT_ATOMS: atom_id res chain seq x y z
N MET A 1 29.77 -10.28 -1.88
CA MET A 1 28.83 -10.30 -0.73
C MET A 1 29.02 -9.12 0.23
N PHE A 2 30.24 -8.86 0.74
CA PHE A 2 30.50 -7.76 1.70
C PHE A 2 30.16 -6.34 1.21
N ARG A 3 30.44 -5.99 -0.06
CA ARG A 3 30.07 -4.68 -0.65
C ARG A 3 28.55 -4.49 -0.81
N ALA A 4 27.82 -5.55 -1.17
CA ALA A 4 26.36 -5.49 -1.30
C ALA A 4 25.67 -5.36 0.08
N ALA A 5 26.22 -6.02 1.11
CA ALA A 5 25.75 -5.88 2.48
C ALA A 5 26.07 -4.50 3.09
N SER A 6 27.19 -3.87 2.71
CA SER A 6 27.50 -2.49 3.14
C SER A 6 26.61 -1.45 2.46
N GLU A 7 26.29 -1.62 1.17
CA GLU A 7 25.34 -0.74 0.48
C GLU A 7 23.93 -0.82 1.06
N GLY A 8 23.41 -2.03 1.29
CA GLY A 8 22.08 -2.20 1.90
C GLY A 8 21.95 -1.53 3.26
N ARG A 9 23.00 -1.65 4.10
CA ARG A 9 23.04 -0.96 5.42
C ARG A 9 23.06 0.56 5.28
N ARG A 10 23.78 1.11 4.30
CA ARG A 10 23.78 2.55 4.03
C ARG A 10 22.40 3.04 3.59
N VAL A 11 21.76 2.33 2.66
CA VAL A 11 20.39 2.68 2.21
C VAL A 11 19.40 2.65 3.37
N PHE A 12 19.44 1.60 4.19
CA PHE A 12 18.59 1.49 5.37
C PHE A 12 18.80 2.67 6.33
N ALA A 13 20.06 2.99 6.64
CA ALA A 13 20.39 4.10 7.53
C ALA A 13 19.90 5.44 6.98
N VAL A 14 20.11 5.72 5.68
CA VAL A 14 19.61 6.95 5.03
C VAL A 14 18.09 7.03 5.10
N ALA A 15 17.39 5.96 4.72
CA ALA A 15 15.93 5.92 4.76
C ALA A 15 15.39 6.15 6.18
N LEU A 16 16.00 5.51 7.19
CA LEU A 16 15.64 5.69 8.58
C LEU A 16 15.93 7.12 9.07
N CYS A 17 17.07 7.71 8.70
CA CYS A 17 17.37 9.10 9.02
C CYS A 17 16.35 10.06 8.39
N CYS A 18 15.93 9.83 7.14
CA CYS A 18 14.87 10.60 6.50
C CYS A 18 13.54 10.47 7.24
N ARG A 19 13.20 9.28 7.75
CA ARG A 19 12.01 9.07 8.59
C ARG A 19 12.09 9.80 9.92
N LEU A 20 13.19 9.68 10.64
CA LEU A 20 13.42 10.41 11.89
C LEU A 20 13.36 11.93 11.67
N ALA A 21 13.96 12.44 10.59
CA ALA A 21 13.90 13.86 10.25
C ALA A 21 12.46 14.34 9.99
N VAL A 22 11.64 13.55 9.29
CA VAL A 22 10.22 13.87 9.08
C VAL A 22 9.47 13.89 10.41
N LEU A 23 9.66 12.89 11.27
CA LEU A 23 8.99 12.86 12.58
C LEU A 23 9.43 14.04 13.47
N CYS A 24 10.72 14.35 13.51
CA CYS A 24 11.23 15.51 14.25
C CYS A 24 10.66 16.82 13.72
N LEU A 25 10.57 16.97 12.40
CA LEU A 25 9.96 18.15 11.77
C LEU A 25 8.46 18.23 12.10
N SER A 26 7.73 17.12 12.01
CA SER A 26 6.31 17.06 12.38
C SER A 26 6.10 17.47 13.83
N SER A 27 6.87 16.92 14.78
CA SER A 27 6.78 17.30 16.19
C SER A 27 7.21 18.75 16.47
N LEU A 28 8.17 19.27 15.70
CA LEU A 28 8.57 20.68 15.81
C LEU A 28 7.45 21.61 15.32
N LEU A 29 6.81 21.28 14.19
CA LEU A 29 5.72 22.07 13.63
C LEU A 29 4.46 22.02 14.52
N ASP A 30 4.14 20.86 15.09
CA ASP A 30 3.07 20.66 16.10
C ASP A 30 3.28 21.58 17.32
N GLY A 31 4.53 21.76 17.77
CA GLY A 31 4.84 22.65 18.89
C GLY A 31 4.86 24.15 18.54
N LEU A 32 4.97 24.51 17.26
CA LEU A 32 5.10 25.90 16.81
C LEU A 32 3.81 26.48 16.22
N LEU A 33 2.98 25.62 15.64
CA LEU A 33 1.77 26.00 14.93
C LEU A 33 0.55 25.46 15.68
N PRO A 34 -0.56 26.20 15.71
CA PRO A 34 -1.80 25.65 16.23
C PRO A 34 -2.28 24.50 15.35
N ASP A 35 -2.91 23.51 15.97
CA ASP A 35 -3.48 22.38 15.27
C ASP A 35 -4.57 22.84 14.30
N TYR A 36 -4.36 22.54 13.02
CA TYR A 36 -5.39 22.75 12.01
C TYR A 36 -6.45 21.64 12.06
N ASP A 37 -6.06 20.45 12.48
CA ASP A 37 -6.91 19.26 12.51
C ASP A 37 -7.29 18.90 13.94
N THR A 38 -8.59 18.76 14.21
CA THR A 38 -9.13 18.38 15.53
C THR A 38 -9.55 16.91 15.57
N SER A 39 -9.16 16.10 14.58
CA SER A 39 -9.65 14.71 14.47
C SER A 39 -9.20 13.84 15.63
N SER A 40 -7.99 14.07 16.14
CA SER A 40 -7.43 13.42 17.33
C SER A 40 -8.19 13.78 18.61
N GLU A 41 -8.74 14.99 18.70
CA GLU A 41 -9.55 15.46 19.84
C GLU A 41 -10.99 14.94 19.78
N LEU A 42 -11.53 14.80 18.56
CA LEU A 42 -12.86 14.26 18.28
C LEU A 42 -12.88 12.73 18.23
N ALA A 43 -11.72 12.09 18.27
CA ALA A 43 -11.59 10.65 18.24
C ALA A 43 -12.38 10.03 19.39
N ASP A 44 -13.35 9.17 19.06
CA ASP A 44 -14.13 8.47 20.06
C ASP A 44 -13.23 7.45 20.78
N HIS A 45 -12.66 7.90 21.90
CA HIS A 45 -11.97 7.07 22.88
C HIS A 45 -12.93 6.26 23.74
N GLY A 46 -14.24 6.41 23.53
CA GLY A 46 -15.30 5.69 24.24
C GLY A 46 -15.19 4.18 24.10
N PRO A 47 -15.93 3.44 24.95
CA PRO A 47 -15.85 1.99 25.01
C PRO A 47 -16.16 1.33 23.67
N CYS A 48 -15.58 0.16 23.43
CA CYS A 48 -15.95 -0.65 22.27
C CYS A 48 -17.40 -1.16 22.44
N ASN A 49 -18.14 -1.28 21.34
CA ASN A 49 -19.52 -1.79 21.34
C ASN A 49 -19.65 -3.22 21.88
N SER A 50 -18.54 -3.97 21.95
CA SER A 50 -18.45 -5.31 22.55
C SER A 50 -18.52 -5.34 24.07
N GLY A 51 -18.68 -4.19 24.74
CA GLY A 51 -18.87 -4.12 26.20
C GLY A 51 -17.61 -4.42 27.01
N GLU A 52 -16.42 -4.28 26.41
CA GLU A 52 -15.18 -4.26 27.18
C GLU A 52 -15.15 -2.97 28.00
N VAL A 53 -15.33 -3.13 29.32
CA VAL A 53 -15.25 -2.02 30.28
C VAL A 53 -13.78 -1.61 30.37
N ASP A 54 -13.45 -0.44 29.84
CA ASP A 54 -12.19 0.20 30.17
C ASP A 54 -12.23 0.62 31.65
N GLY A 55 -11.20 0.22 32.40
CA GLY A 55 -10.96 0.81 33.72
C GLY A 55 -10.71 2.31 33.57
N ASP A 56 -11.09 3.07 34.60
CA ASP A 56 -10.97 4.53 34.66
C ASP A 56 -9.67 5.05 34.02
N ALA A 57 -9.81 6.02 33.10
CA ALA A 57 -8.70 6.61 32.38
C ALA A 57 -7.71 7.26 33.38
N PRO A 58 -6.47 6.76 33.52
CA PRO A 58 -5.47 7.42 34.33
C PRO A 58 -5.07 8.74 33.66
N SER A 59 -4.51 9.67 34.44
CA SER A 59 -3.88 10.87 33.89
C SER A 59 -2.81 10.47 32.88
N LEU A 60 -3.05 10.73 31.59
CA LEU A 60 -2.13 10.42 30.51
C LEU A 60 -0.77 11.06 30.77
N SER A 61 0.30 10.27 30.67
CA SER A 61 1.65 10.82 30.67
C SER A 61 1.86 11.71 29.43
N ALA A 62 2.82 12.64 29.52
CA ALA A 62 3.15 13.52 28.39
C ALA A 62 3.53 12.73 27.11
N ILE A 63 4.12 11.54 27.27
CA ILE A 63 4.48 10.65 26.16
C ILE A 63 3.23 10.05 25.52
N GLU A 64 2.27 9.59 26.31
CA GLU A 64 1.02 9.04 25.79
C GLU A 64 0.18 10.11 25.08
N ALA A 65 0.15 11.32 25.63
CA ALA A 65 -0.50 12.46 24.99
C ALA A 65 0.19 12.80 23.65
N ALA A 66 1.53 12.82 23.61
CA ALA A 66 2.27 13.08 22.37
C ALA A 66 2.04 11.99 21.31
N LEU A 67 2.03 10.72 21.71
CA LEU A 67 1.72 9.60 20.81
C LEU A 67 0.28 9.66 20.30
N GLY A 68 -0.67 10.03 21.16
CA GLY A 68 -2.07 10.21 20.79
C GLY A 68 -2.27 11.30 19.73
N ARG A 69 -1.59 12.45 19.86
CA ARG A 69 -1.64 13.53 18.86
C ARG A 69 -1.11 13.14 17.48
N MET A 70 -0.27 12.11 17.40
CA MET A 70 0.23 11.59 16.12
C MET A 70 -0.80 10.68 15.40
N VAL A 71 -1.93 10.37 16.02
CA VAL A 71 -3.03 9.62 15.43
C VAL A 71 -4.09 10.59 14.90
N VAL A 72 -3.91 11.01 13.65
CA VAL A 72 -4.81 11.90 12.92
C VAL A 72 -5.35 11.26 11.64
N TRP A 73 -6.44 11.80 11.10
CA TRP A 73 -7.03 11.38 9.83
C TRP A 73 -7.36 9.87 9.80
N ASP A 74 -6.98 9.15 8.74
CA ASP A 74 -7.27 7.73 8.57
C ASP A 74 -6.66 6.83 9.65
N SER A 75 -5.63 7.31 10.34
CA SER A 75 -5.01 6.53 11.41
C SER A 75 -5.93 6.27 12.60
N LEU A 76 -6.95 7.12 12.79
CA LEU A 76 -8.01 6.90 13.77
C LEU A 76 -8.76 5.60 13.50
N TYR A 77 -9.07 5.32 12.23
CA TYR A 77 -9.72 4.06 11.85
C TYR A 77 -8.79 2.87 12.07
N PHE A 78 -7.51 2.96 11.70
CA PHE A 78 -6.58 1.85 11.92
C PHE A 78 -6.41 1.50 13.40
N VAL A 79 -6.29 2.50 14.27
CA VAL A 79 -6.18 2.31 15.73
C VAL A 79 -7.50 1.80 16.32
N ARG A 80 -8.65 2.39 15.93
CA ARG A 80 -9.97 1.94 16.41
C ARG A 80 -10.26 0.51 15.98
N ILE A 81 -9.97 0.13 14.73
CA ILE A 81 -10.16 -1.25 14.24
C ILE A 81 -9.24 -2.23 14.96
N ALA A 82 -7.98 -1.87 15.24
CA ALA A 82 -7.08 -2.74 15.99
C ALA A 82 -7.58 -2.99 17.43
N ARG A 83 -8.17 -1.96 18.05
CA ARG A 83 -8.78 -2.02 19.38
C ARG A 83 -10.11 -2.78 19.38
N CYS A 84 -11.12 -2.24 18.71
CA CYS A 84 -12.53 -2.64 18.78
C CYS A 84 -13.01 -3.55 17.63
N GLY A 85 -12.18 -3.77 16.61
CA GLY A 85 -12.60 -4.48 15.40
C GLY A 85 -13.44 -3.63 14.46
N TYR A 86 -14.11 -4.29 13.51
CA TYR A 86 -14.93 -3.62 12.49
C TYR A 86 -16.33 -3.31 13.04
N GLU A 87 -16.47 -2.24 13.81
CA GLU A 87 -17.76 -1.86 14.43
C GLU A 87 -18.75 -1.29 13.40
N TYR A 88 -18.25 -0.51 12.45
CA TYR A 88 -19.09 0.22 11.50
C TYR A 88 -18.84 -0.21 10.05
N GLU A 89 -19.84 0.03 9.20
CA GLU A 89 -19.79 -0.31 7.77
C GLU A 89 -18.65 0.44 7.06
N GLN A 90 -18.48 1.74 7.35
CA GLN A 90 -17.41 2.55 6.76
C GLN A 90 -16.00 2.06 7.10
N CYS A 91 -15.81 1.36 8.23
CA CYS A 91 -14.52 0.79 8.60
C CYS A 91 -14.00 -0.20 7.55
N HIS A 92 -14.88 -0.78 6.72
CA HIS A 92 -14.50 -1.71 5.65
C HIS A 92 -13.80 -1.06 4.45
N ALA A 93 -13.62 0.27 4.45
CA ALA A 93 -12.65 0.93 3.57
C ALA A 93 -11.20 0.57 3.95
N PHE A 94 -10.95 0.31 5.23
CA PHE A 94 -9.64 -0.01 5.79
C PHE A 94 -9.48 -1.52 5.88
N PHE A 95 -8.44 -2.06 5.24
CA PHE A 95 -8.27 -3.51 5.10
C PHE A 95 -7.64 -4.15 6.36
N PRO A 96 -7.92 -5.43 6.65
CA PRO A 96 -7.63 -6.04 7.95
C PRO A 96 -6.15 -6.32 8.22
N GLY A 97 -5.30 -6.36 7.19
CA GLY A 97 -3.89 -6.70 7.33
C GLY A 97 -3.14 -5.73 8.24
N TYR A 98 -3.32 -4.41 8.05
CA TYR A 98 -2.59 -3.42 8.85
C TYR A 98 -3.09 -3.33 10.30
N PRO A 99 -4.40 -3.16 10.59
CA PRO A 99 -4.92 -3.19 11.96
C PRO A 99 -4.62 -4.51 12.69
N GLY A 100 -4.65 -5.64 11.98
CA GLY A 100 -4.33 -6.95 12.57
C GLY A 100 -2.88 -7.03 13.06
N ILE A 101 -1.93 -6.52 12.27
CA ILE A 101 -0.51 -6.44 12.69
C ILE A 101 -0.34 -5.44 13.81
N LEU A 102 -1.04 -4.30 13.75
CA LEU A 102 -1.00 -3.29 14.80
C LEU A 102 -1.42 -3.88 16.15
N LYS A 103 -2.53 -4.64 16.16
CA LYS A 103 -3.01 -5.37 17.33
C LYS A 103 -2.00 -6.40 17.82
N LEU A 104 -1.45 -7.21 16.91
CA LEU A 104 -0.45 -8.24 17.25
C LEU A 104 0.81 -7.63 17.88
N VAL A 105 1.39 -6.60 17.26
CA VAL A 105 2.60 -5.93 17.77
C VAL A 105 2.33 -5.30 19.14
N THR A 106 1.16 -4.69 19.32
CA THR A 106 0.74 -4.12 20.60
C THR A 106 0.61 -5.18 21.68
N GLN A 107 -0.05 -6.31 21.40
CA GLN A 107 -0.19 -7.42 22.35
C GLN A 107 1.16 -8.01 22.74
N VAL A 108 2.05 -8.23 21.78
CA VAL A 108 3.42 -8.70 22.03
C VAL A 108 4.19 -7.71 22.89
N ALA A 109 4.19 -6.42 22.55
CA ALA A 109 4.90 -5.39 23.31
C ALA A 109 4.43 -5.31 24.77
N ARG A 110 3.13 -5.45 25.02
CA ARG A 110 2.55 -5.49 26.37
C ARG A 110 2.92 -6.76 27.13
N ALA A 111 2.95 -7.91 26.47
CA ALA A 111 3.43 -9.16 27.06
C ALA A 111 4.90 -9.06 27.53
N PHE A 112 5.71 -8.24 26.85
CA PHE A 112 7.10 -7.92 27.25
C PHE A 112 7.22 -6.74 28.24
N GLY A 113 6.11 -6.27 28.81
CA GLY A 113 6.12 -5.30 29.91
C GLY A 113 5.94 -3.84 29.53
N THR A 114 5.54 -3.53 28.28
CA THR A 114 5.15 -2.15 27.90
C THR A 114 3.90 -1.73 28.69
N ARG A 115 3.99 -0.63 29.45
CA ARG A 115 2.93 -0.13 30.34
C ARG A 115 2.16 1.09 29.81
N LEU A 116 2.34 1.43 28.53
CA LEU A 116 1.58 2.51 27.90
C LEU A 116 0.09 2.18 27.87
N ASP A 117 -0.75 3.21 27.86
CA ASP A 117 -2.16 3.09 27.50
C ASP A 117 -2.34 2.34 26.17
N ILE A 118 -3.49 1.69 25.99
CA ILE A 118 -3.77 0.90 24.79
C ILE A 118 -3.75 1.75 23.53
N HIS A 119 -4.23 2.98 23.55
CA HIS A 119 -4.19 3.88 22.40
C HIS A 119 -2.76 4.28 22.06
N ALA A 120 -2.00 4.73 23.06
CA ALA A 120 -0.59 5.08 22.88
C ALA A 120 0.26 3.88 22.41
N SER A 121 -0.08 2.67 22.86
CA SER A 121 0.59 1.43 22.42
C SER A 121 0.36 1.16 20.93
N HIS A 122 -0.89 1.31 20.45
CA HIS A 122 -1.18 1.19 19.02
C HIS A 122 -0.52 2.29 18.20
N ALA A 123 -0.53 3.54 18.68
CA ALA A 123 0.16 4.65 18.02
C ALA A 123 1.66 4.36 17.85
N LEU A 124 2.33 3.96 18.93
CA LEU A 124 3.75 3.59 18.90
C LEU A 124 4.01 2.39 17.98
N ALA A 125 3.19 1.34 18.03
CA ALA A 125 3.29 0.20 17.14
C ALA A 125 3.20 0.63 15.67
N GLY A 126 2.27 1.53 15.34
CA GLY A 126 2.08 2.06 13.99
C GLY A 126 3.30 2.84 13.50
N LEU A 127 3.87 3.71 14.33
CA LEU A 127 5.10 4.44 14.01
C LEU A 127 6.27 3.49 13.78
N VAL A 128 6.46 2.48 14.63
CA VAL A 128 7.52 1.49 14.47
C VAL A 128 7.32 0.70 13.17
N ILE A 129 6.11 0.18 12.92
CA ILE A 129 5.78 -0.59 11.71
C ILE A 129 6.02 0.25 10.46
N SER A 130 5.48 1.48 10.39
CA SER A 130 5.58 2.33 9.21
C SER A 130 7.03 2.68 8.89
N ASN A 131 7.82 3.10 9.88
CA ASN A 131 9.17 3.59 9.63
C ASN A 131 10.17 2.46 9.37
N THR A 132 10.03 1.31 10.05
CA THR A 132 10.84 0.12 9.76
C THR A 132 10.48 -0.45 8.38
N SER A 133 9.19 -0.55 8.06
CA SER A 133 8.73 -1.02 6.75
C SER A 133 9.22 -0.12 5.62
N PHE A 134 9.19 1.19 5.83
CA PHE A 134 9.72 2.16 4.87
C PHE A 134 11.21 1.92 4.58
N ALA A 135 12.02 1.81 5.64
CA ALA A 135 13.46 1.61 5.50
C ALA A 135 13.80 0.27 4.82
N LEU A 136 13.09 -0.80 5.16
CA LEU A 136 13.23 -2.10 4.49
C LEU A 136 12.78 -2.03 3.02
N SER A 137 11.67 -1.35 2.75
CA SER A 137 11.16 -1.15 1.39
C SER A 137 12.17 -0.38 0.54
N ALA A 138 12.81 0.68 1.07
CA ALA A 138 13.85 1.44 0.38
C ALA A 138 15.07 0.57 -0.01
N VAL A 139 15.47 -0.36 0.86
CA VAL A 139 16.55 -1.32 0.55
C VAL A 139 16.15 -2.24 -0.60
N LEU A 140 14.93 -2.80 -0.57
CA LEU A 140 14.43 -3.67 -1.63
C LEU A 140 14.25 -2.91 -2.94
N PHE A 141 13.69 -1.70 -2.90
CA PHE A 141 13.57 -0.80 -4.04
C PHE A 141 14.93 -0.51 -4.69
N TYR A 142 15.96 -0.20 -3.90
CA TYR A 142 17.31 0.04 -4.44
C TYR A 142 17.92 -1.22 -5.07
N LYS A 143 17.74 -2.40 -4.44
CA LYS A 143 18.23 -3.67 -4.99
C LYS A 143 17.50 -4.05 -6.28
N LEU A 144 16.17 -3.92 -6.28
CA LEU A 144 15.31 -4.20 -7.42
C LEU A 144 15.63 -3.27 -8.59
N SER A 145 15.68 -1.96 -8.35
CA SER A 145 15.99 -0.98 -9.40
C SER A 145 17.35 -1.24 -10.04
N LYS A 146 18.39 -1.58 -9.26
CA LYS A 146 19.70 -1.98 -9.82
C LYS A 146 19.62 -3.23 -10.69
N ALA A 147 18.80 -4.21 -10.33
CA ALA A 147 18.64 -5.45 -11.08
C ALA A 147 17.81 -5.28 -12.36
N ILE A 148 16.88 -4.32 -12.39
CA ILE A 148 15.96 -4.10 -13.52
C ILE A 148 16.48 -3.05 -14.51
N VAL A 149 16.98 -1.92 -13.98
CA VAL A 149 17.34 -0.74 -14.77
C VAL A 149 18.82 -0.76 -15.13
N GLU A 150 19.69 -1.32 -14.30
CA GLU A 150 21.14 -1.46 -14.56
C GLU A 150 21.89 -0.13 -14.80
N VAL A 151 21.31 1.01 -14.43
CA VAL A 151 21.94 2.34 -14.54
C VAL A 151 22.15 2.94 -13.14
N PRO A 152 23.35 2.85 -12.55
CA PRO A 152 23.59 3.19 -11.14
C PRO A 152 23.15 4.60 -10.73
N ARG A 153 23.40 5.61 -11.59
CA ARG A 153 23.01 7.01 -11.32
C ARG A 153 21.49 7.17 -11.25
N LEU A 154 20.76 6.48 -12.13
CA LEU A 154 19.30 6.52 -12.15
C LEU A 154 18.73 5.83 -10.91
N CYS A 155 19.27 4.67 -10.52
CA CYS A 155 18.83 3.96 -9.30
C CYS A 155 19.08 4.79 -8.03
N ALA A 156 20.24 5.45 -7.93
CA ALA A 156 20.56 6.32 -6.79
C ALA A 156 19.63 7.54 -6.73
N THR A 157 19.35 8.17 -7.87
CA THR A 157 18.43 9.31 -7.96
C THR A 157 17.00 8.89 -7.59
N ALA A 158 16.54 7.75 -8.13
CA ALA A 158 15.23 7.20 -7.82
C ALA A 158 15.09 6.86 -6.33
N LEU A 159 16.14 6.34 -5.69
CA LEU A 159 16.14 6.08 -4.25
C LEU A 159 16.00 7.36 -3.43
N LEU A 160 16.68 8.44 -3.81
CA LEU A 160 16.54 9.73 -3.11
C LEU A 160 15.11 10.27 -3.24
N LEU A 161 14.53 10.22 -4.44
CA LEU A 161 13.13 10.63 -4.67
C LEU A 161 12.14 9.74 -3.91
N TYR A 162 12.41 8.44 -3.83
CA TYR A 162 11.62 7.49 -3.03
C TYR A 162 11.71 7.81 -1.53
N CYS A 163 12.87 8.23 -1.04
CA CYS A 163 13.09 8.60 0.36
C CYS A 163 12.52 9.97 0.73
N LEU A 164 12.36 10.89 -0.23
CA LEU A 164 11.90 12.27 0.02
C LEU A 164 10.67 12.63 -0.82
N PRO A 165 9.57 11.85 -0.77
CA PRO A 165 8.34 12.23 -1.45
C PRO A 165 7.69 13.41 -0.73
N PRO A 166 6.97 14.30 -1.45
CA PRO A 166 6.23 15.39 -0.82
C PRO A 166 5.19 14.88 0.19
N SER A 167 4.64 13.68 -0.04
CA SER A 167 3.67 13.00 0.83
C SER A 167 4.32 12.18 1.95
N SER A 168 5.52 12.57 2.41
CA SER A 168 6.36 11.81 3.34
C SER A 168 5.72 11.51 4.70
N VAL A 169 4.70 12.28 5.11
CA VAL A 169 3.96 12.06 6.35
C VAL A 169 3.26 10.69 6.36
N PHE A 170 2.61 10.29 5.26
CA PHE A 170 1.93 8.99 5.15
C PHE A 170 2.90 7.80 5.15
N ALA A 171 4.17 8.04 4.82
CA ALA A 171 5.22 7.04 4.91
C ALA A 171 5.81 6.89 6.34
N SER A 172 5.49 7.82 7.26
CA SER A 172 6.09 7.89 8.59
C SER A 172 5.08 7.76 9.72
N ALA A 173 3.85 8.23 9.51
CA ALA A 173 2.72 8.15 10.44
C ALA A 173 2.08 6.75 10.45
N VAL A 174 1.05 6.57 11.28
CA VAL A 174 0.30 5.31 11.44
C VAL A 174 -0.59 5.07 10.21
N TYR A 175 0.02 4.57 9.15
CA TYR A 175 -0.54 4.48 7.81
C TYR A 175 -0.07 3.20 7.10
N THR A 176 -0.82 2.78 6.08
CA THR A 176 -0.61 1.49 5.40
C THR A 176 0.48 1.53 4.35
N GLU A 177 0.84 2.72 3.86
CA GLU A 177 1.64 3.01 2.68
C GLU A 177 3.00 2.32 2.74
N SER A 178 3.70 2.46 3.87
CA SER A 178 5.04 1.90 4.04
C SER A 178 5.05 0.38 4.13
N LEU A 179 4.06 -0.21 4.82
CA LEU A 179 3.93 -1.68 4.92
C LEU A 179 3.49 -2.28 3.58
N PHE A 180 2.54 -1.64 2.91
CA PHE A 180 2.09 -2.01 1.57
C PHE A 180 3.23 -1.92 0.55
N SER A 181 4.03 -0.84 0.61
CA SER A 181 5.22 -0.67 -0.23
C SER A 181 6.25 -1.76 0.04
N LEU A 182 6.51 -2.12 1.31
CA LEU A 182 7.40 -3.23 1.65
C LEU A 182 6.92 -4.55 1.03
N ALA A 183 5.64 -4.88 1.19
CA ALA A 183 5.05 -6.09 0.61
C ALA A 183 5.17 -6.11 -0.93
N THR A 184 4.93 -4.96 -1.56
CA THR A 184 5.06 -4.76 -3.02
C THR A 184 6.50 -4.95 -3.48
N MET A 185 7.47 -4.27 -2.85
CA MET A 185 8.89 -4.37 -3.21
C MET A 185 9.45 -5.78 -2.93
N ALA A 186 9.01 -6.43 -1.86
CA ALA A 186 9.37 -7.81 -1.57
C ALA A 186 8.83 -8.77 -2.64
N GLY A 187 7.55 -8.62 -3.02
CA GLY A 187 6.94 -9.43 -4.08
C GLY A 187 7.65 -9.26 -5.42
N LEU A 188 7.92 -8.01 -5.82
CA LEU A 188 8.65 -7.70 -7.04
C LEU A 188 10.10 -8.23 -7.00
N TYR A 189 10.79 -8.07 -5.88
CA TYR A 189 12.15 -8.60 -5.72
C TYR A 189 12.18 -10.13 -5.82
N TRP A 190 11.26 -10.83 -5.16
CA TRP A 190 11.18 -12.29 -5.28
C TRP A 190 10.81 -12.75 -6.69
N LEU A 191 9.92 -12.02 -7.37
CA LEU A 191 9.47 -12.39 -8.73
C LEU A 191 10.57 -12.19 -9.78
N PHE A 192 11.23 -11.03 -9.75
CA PHE A 192 12.15 -10.62 -10.83
C PHE A 192 13.62 -10.89 -10.53
N VAL A 193 14.03 -10.95 -9.26
CA VAL A 193 15.44 -11.13 -8.88
C VAL A 193 15.71 -12.53 -8.34
N CYS A 194 14.83 -13.07 -7.50
CA CYS A 194 15.00 -14.42 -6.93
C CYS A 194 14.34 -15.52 -7.76
N ASP A 195 13.58 -15.17 -8.79
CA ASP A 195 12.78 -16.08 -9.63
C ASP A 195 11.87 -17.03 -8.84
N SER A 196 11.28 -16.53 -7.74
CA SER A 196 10.39 -17.29 -6.86
C SER A 196 8.95 -16.80 -6.98
N LEU A 197 8.16 -17.49 -7.80
CA LEU A 197 6.75 -17.19 -8.04
C LEU A 197 5.93 -17.19 -6.74
N TRP A 198 6.10 -18.22 -5.90
CA TRP A 198 5.24 -18.41 -4.72
C TRP A 198 5.57 -17.46 -3.58
N LEU A 199 6.85 -17.16 -3.34
CA LEU A 199 7.21 -16.13 -2.36
C LEU A 199 6.71 -14.75 -2.80
N ALA A 200 6.81 -14.45 -4.10
CA ALA A 200 6.23 -13.24 -4.66
C ALA A 200 4.71 -13.18 -4.48
N THR A 201 4.02 -14.29 -4.77
CA THR A 201 2.57 -14.43 -4.64
C THR A 201 2.13 -14.22 -3.18
N LEU A 202 2.84 -14.79 -2.21
CA LEU A 202 2.53 -14.61 -0.78
C LEU A 202 2.73 -13.15 -0.35
N ALA A 203 3.79 -12.50 -0.82
CA ALA A 203 4.03 -11.08 -0.56
C ALA A 203 2.94 -10.18 -1.16
N PHE A 204 2.53 -10.45 -2.40
CA PHE A 204 1.46 -9.72 -3.08
C PHE A 204 0.10 -9.97 -2.42
N SER A 205 -0.20 -11.20 -2.03
CA SER A 205 -1.40 -11.54 -1.27
C SER A 205 -1.44 -10.79 0.06
N PHE A 206 -0.31 -10.74 0.78
CA PHE A 206 -0.19 -9.92 1.98
C PHE A 206 -0.42 -8.43 1.69
N GLY A 207 0.09 -7.90 0.58
CA GLY A 207 -0.23 -6.57 0.07
C GLY A 207 -1.74 -6.34 -0.13
N SER A 208 -2.44 -7.30 -0.76
CA SER A 208 -3.91 -7.26 -0.95
C SER A 208 -4.68 -7.30 0.36
N ALA A 209 -4.11 -7.89 1.42
CA ALA A 209 -4.69 -7.85 2.76
C ALA A 209 -4.49 -6.49 3.44
N ILE A 210 -3.56 -5.65 2.98
CA ILE A 210 -3.27 -4.32 3.54
C ILE A 210 -4.05 -3.23 2.79
N ARG A 211 -4.19 -3.35 1.46
CA ARG A 211 -4.97 -2.42 0.61
C ARG A 211 -5.59 -3.16 -0.57
N SER A 212 -6.75 -2.67 -1.03
CA SER A 212 -7.41 -3.14 -2.25
C SER A 212 -6.52 -3.09 -3.50
N ASN A 213 -5.67 -2.07 -3.62
CA ASN A 213 -4.71 -1.91 -4.72
C ASN A 213 -3.74 -3.09 -4.86
N GLY A 214 -3.51 -3.89 -3.80
CA GLY A 214 -2.68 -5.09 -3.87
C GLY A 214 -3.20 -6.13 -4.88
N LEU A 215 -4.49 -6.09 -5.21
CA LEU A 215 -5.09 -6.95 -6.22
C LEU A 215 -4.44 -6.76 -7.61
N LEU A 216 -3.99 -5.55 -7.92
CA LEU A 216 -3.33 -5.23 -9.18
C LEU A 216 -2.00 -5.98 -9.35
N HIS A 217 -1.35 -6.37 -8.25
CA HIS A 217 -0.11 -7.14 -8.32
C HIS A 217 -0.28 -8.54 -8.92
N ALA A 218 -1.52 -9.05 -9.04
CA ALA A 218 -1.80 -10.23 -9.85
C ALA A 218 -1.33 -10.03 -11.31
N GLY A 219 -1.36 -8.79 -11.81
CA GLY A 219 -0.84 -8.42 -13.13
C GLY A 219 0.63 -8.79 -13.33
N PHE A 220 1.49 -8.63 -12.33
CA PHE A 220 2.90 -9.02 -12.43
C PHE A 220 3.08 -10.54 -12.54
N VAL A 221 2.31 -11.30 -11.76
CA VAL A 221 2.31 -12.77 -11.76
C VAL A 221 1.77 -13.29 -13.10
N VAL A 222 0.66 -12.73 -13.57
CA VAL A 222 0.06 -13.06 -14.87
C VAL A 222 1.04 -12.73 -15.99
N HIS A 223 1.67 -11.55 -15.98
CA HIS A 223 2.66 -11.15 -16.98
C HIS A 223 3.82 -12.15 -17.05
N ARG A 224 4.41 -12.50 -15.90
CA ARG A 224 5.52 -13.46 -15.82
C ARG A 224 5.14 -14.84 -16.36
N THR A 225 3.96 -15.34 -16.00
CA THR A 225 3.51 -16.68 -16.39
C THR A 225 3.04 -16.75 -17.85
N LEU A 226 2.38 -15.70 -18.35
CA LEU A 226 2.02 -15.57 -19.76
C LEU A 226 3.25 -15.50 -20.66
N LYS A 227 4.32 -14.83 -20.24
CA LYS A 227 5.58 -14.77 -21.00
C LYS A 227 6.17 -16.17 -21.23
N ILE A 228 6.04 -17.07 -20.24
CA ILE A 228 6.45 -18.49 -20.39
C ILE A 228 5.47 -19.25 -21.28
N ALA A 229 4.17 -19.02 -21.13
CA ALA A 229 3.13 -19.70 -21.89
C ALA A 229 3.15 -19.38 -23.40
N ILE A 230 3.55 -18.17 -23.77
CA ILE A 230 3.63 -17.71 -25.16
C ILE A 230 5.02 -17.96 -25.78
N GLY A 231 6.03 -18.28 -24.96
CA GLY A 231 7.39 -18.55 -25.43
C GLY A 231 7.45 -19.59 -26.57
N SER A 232 8.18 -19.27 -27.63
CA SER A 232 8.36 -20.18 -28.78
C SER A 232 9.22 -21.39 -28.43
N GLU A 233 10.14 -21.25 -27.48
CA GLU A 233 11.08 -22.29 -27.06
C GLU A 233 10.54 -23.19 -25.93
N THR A 234 9.34 -22.92 -25.40
CA THR A 234 8.77 -23.70 -24.29
C THR A 234 7.92 -24.88 -24.78
N SER A 235 8.01 -26.01 -24.09
CA SER A 235 7.22 -27.21 -24.42
C SER A 235 5.74 -27.03 -24.02
N MET A 236 4.84 -27.79 -24.64
CA MET A 236 3.40 -27.70 -24.34
C MET A 236 3.07 -27.91 -22.85
N SER A 237 3.74 -28.86 -22.19
CA SER A 237 3.56 -29.12 -20.76
C SER A 237 4.01 -27.94 -19.89
N GLN A 238 5.11 -27.28 -20.26
CA GLN A 238 5.58 -26.07 -19.57
C GLN A 238 4.60 -24.91 -19.75
N LYS A 239 4.00 -24.75 -20.93
CA LYS A 239 2.98 -23.72 -21.21
C LYS A 239 1.74 -23.93 -20.34
N VAL A 240 1.21 -25.15 -20.32
CA VAL A 240 0.05 -25.51 -19.49
C VAL A 240 0.37 -25.28 -18.01
N LEU A 241 1.52 -25.75 -17.53
CA LEU A 241 1.94 -25.58 -16.14
C LEU A 241 2.08 -24.10 -15.76
N ALA A 242 2.65 -23.27 -16.62
CA ALA A 242 2.77 -21.83 -16.39
C ALA A 242 1.40 -21.16 -16.28
N SER A 243 0.46 -21.49 -17.17
CA SER A 243 -0.92 -20.98 -17.12
C SER A 243 -1.65 -21.39 -15.84
N VAL A 244 -1.53 -22.67 -15.43
CA VAL A 244 -2.13 -23.15 -14.18
C VAL A 244 -1.53 -22.44 -12.96
N LYS A 245 -0.19 -22.31 -12.92
CA LYS A 245 0.49 -21.58 -11.85
C LYS A 245 0.06 -20.11 -11.80
N GLY A 246 -0.06 -19.45 -12.95
CA GLY A 246 -0.51 -18.07 -13.06
C GLY A 246 -1.93 -17.87 -12.55
N ALA A 247 -2.85 -18.78 -12.92
CA ALA A 247 -4.23 -18.76 -12.43
C ALA A 247 -4.30 -18.97 -10.91
N LEU A 248 -3.63 -20.00 -10.39
CA LEU A 248 -3.62 -20.28 -8.95
C LEU A 248 -2.99 -19.13 -8.15
N ALA A 249 -1.85 -18.60 -8.61
CA ALA A 249 -1.21 -17.48 -7.96
C ALA A 249 -2.10 -16.22 -7.96
N SER A 250 -2.81 -15.94 -9.06
CA SER A 250 -3.78 -14.83 -9.12
C SER A 250 -4.92 -15.00 -8.12
N VAL A 251 -5.44 -16.22 -7.96
CA VAL A 251 -6.45 -16.54 -6.92
C VAL A 251 -5.89 -16.28 -5.53
N VAL A 252 -4.65 -16.68 -5.25
CA VAL A 252 -4.01 -16.44 -3.94
C VAL A 252 -3.80 -14.95 -3.68
N VAL A 253 -3.42 -14.15 -4.69
CA VAL A 253 -3.31 -12.69 -4.56
C VAL A 253 -4.67 -12.05 -4.27
N ALA A 254 -5.75 -12.55 -4.88
CA ALA A 254 -7.11 -12.04 -4.68
C ALA A 254 -7.79 -12.53 -3.39
N ALA A 255 -7.32 -13.64 -2.82
CA ALA A 255 -8.00 -14.31 -1.71
C ALA A 255 -8.27 -13.41 -0.49
N PRO A 256 -7.33 -12.56 -0.01
CA PRO A 256 -7.60 -11.68 1.13
C PRO A 256 -8.69 -10.65 0.87
N PHE A 257 -8.73 -10.10 -0.35
CA PHE A 257 -9.78 -9.17 -0.76
C PHE A 257 -11.16 -9.87 -0.74
N VAL A 258 -11.26 -11.05 -1.37
CA VAL A 258 -12.51 -11.81 -1.42
C VAL A 258 -12.96 -12.26 -0.03
N ALA A 259 -12.02 -12.70 0.81
CA ALA A 259 -12.30 -13.09 2.19
C ALA A 259 -12.84 -11.91 3.01
N PHE A 260 -12.27 -10.71 2.84
CA PHE A 260 -12.72 -9.52 3.54
C PHE A 260 -14.11 -9.05 3.08
N GLN A 261 -14.41 -9.16 1.78
CA GLN A 261 -15.76 -8.89 1.25
C GLN A 261 -16.79 -9.88 1.80
N ARG A 262 -16.41 -11.17 1.92
CA ARG A 262 -17.27 -12.18 2.55
C ARG A 262 -17.49 -11.91 4.04
N TYR A 263 -16.45 -11.48 4.76
CA TYR A 263 -16.55 -11.10 6.16
C TYR A 263 -17.57 -9.97 6.36
N GLY A 264 -17.47 -8.89 5.59
CA GLY A 264 -18.44 -7.80 5.66
C GLY A 264 -19.86 -8.22 5.28
N TYR A 265 -20.03 -9.09 4.27
CA TYR A 265 -21.35 -9.65 3.92
C TYR A 265 -21.96 -10.45 5.08
N GLN A 266 -21.15 -11.27 5.77
CA GLN A 266 -21.62 -12.03 6.94
C GLN A 266 -22.04 -11.11 8.08
N GLN A 267 -21.36 -9.99 8.26
CA GLN A 267 -21.66 -9.03 9.31
C GLN A 267 -22.97 -8.25 9.07
N PHE A 268 -23.21 -7.79 7.84
CA PHE A 268 -24.33 -6.87 7.56
C PHE A 268 -25.50 -7.47 6.78
N CYS A 269 -25.31 -8.59 6.08
CA CYS A 269 -26.34 -9.19 5.24
C CYS A 269 -26.87 -10.53 5.77
N SER A 270 -26.28 -11.07 6.86
CA SER A 270 -26.74 -12.34 7.45
C SER A 270 -27.60 -12.10 8.71
N PRO A 271 -28.65 -12.92 8.95
CA PRO A 271 -29.45 -12.83 10.17
C PRO A 271 -28.59 -13.04 11.44
N PRO A 272 -28.93 -12.40 12.58
CA PRO A 272 -30.09 -11.54 12.84
C PRO A 272 -29.88 -10.06 12.47
N HIS A 273 -28.67 -9.68 12.05
CA HIS A 273 -28.29 -8.29 11.76
C HIS A 273 -28.41 -7.94 10.26
N ALA A 274 -29.29 -8.61 9.52
CA ALA A 274 -29.48 -8.35 8.10
C ALA A 274 -30.04 -6.94 7.88
N THR A 275 -29.17 -6.03 7.48
CA THR A 275 -29.51 -4.66 7.10
C THR A 275 -30.08 -4.65 5.68
N THR A 276 -31.02 -3.74 5.40
CA THR A 276 -31.61 -3.54 4.07
C THR A 276 -30.68 -2.75 3.13
N ARG A 277 -29.37 -3.02 3.18
CA ARG A 277 -28.40 -2.28 2.36
C ARG A 277 -28.50 -2.70 0.89
N PRO A 278 -28.48 -1.75 -0.07
CA PRO A 278 -28.61 -2.06 -1.50
C PRO A 278 -27.55 -3.03 -2.03
N TRP A 279 -26.34 -2.99 -1.48
CA TRP A 279 -25.23 -3.84 -1.91
C TRP A 279 -25.38 -5.30 -1.49
N CYS A 280 -26.22 -5.62 -0.49
CA CYS A 280 -26.50 -7.02 -0.09
C CYS A 280 -27.29 -7.77 -1.17
N GLY A 281 -28.23 -7.10 -1.84
CA GLY A 281 -29.12 -7.70 -2.85
C GLY A 281 -28.56 -7.71 -4.28
N GLY A 282 -27.34 -7.19 -4.49
CA GLY A 282 -26.71 -7.15 -5.81
C GLY A 282 -26.34 -8.55 -6.33
N ARG A 283 -26.28 -8.72 -7.67
CA ARG A 283 -25.87 -9.97 -8.32
C ARG A 283 -24.54 -10.49 -7.80
N VAL A 284 -23.61 -9.58 -7.52
CA VAL A 284 -22.39 -9.83 -6.76
C VAL A 284 -22.36 -8.80 -5.64
N PRO A 285 -22.59 -9.19 -4.37
CA PRO A 285 -22.51 -8.27 -3.25
C PRO A 285 -21.12 -7.63 -3.16
N TYR A 286 -21.08 -6.29 -3.14
CA TYR A 286 -19.82 -5.54 -3.25
C TYR A 286 -19.73 -4.41 -2.21
N LEU A 287 -19.39 -4.79 -0.98
CA LEU A 287 -19.27 -3.86 0.15
C LEU A 287 -18.22 -2.78 -0.10
N TYR A 288 -16.98 -3.15 -0.44
CA TYR A 288 -15.91 -2.15 -0.63
C TYR A 288 -16.30 -1.04 -1.62
N GLY A 289 -16.88 -1.36 -2.78
CA GLY A 289 -17.31 -0.33 -3.74
C GLY A 289 -18.44 0.54 -3.21
N PHE A 290 -19.42 -0.06 -2.53
CA PHE A 290 -20.46 0.70 -1.87
C PHE A 290 -19.88 1.65 -0.83
N VAL A 291 -18.92 1.20 -0.02
CA VAL A 291 -18.29 2.04 1.01
C VAL A 291 -17.53 3.21 0.38
N GLN A 292 -16.72 2.92 -0.63
CA GLN A 292 -15.96 3.94 -1.37
C GLN A 292 -16.88 5.01 -1.98
N GLU A 293 -17.99 4.60 -2.58
CA GLU A 293 -18.96 5.53 -3.15
C GLU A 293 -19.80 6.26 -2.10
N HIS A 294 -20.34 5.56 -1.11
CA HIS A 294 -21.34 6.10 -0.19
C HIS A 294 -20.73 6.97 0.91
N TYR A 295 -19.60 6.56 1.48
CA TYR A 295 -18.97 7.26 2.60
C TYR A 295 -17.80 8.16 2.16
N TRP A 296 -17.10 7.80 1.07
CA TRP A 296 -15.95 8.57 0.57
C TRP A 296 -16.20 9.29 -0.75
N ASP A 297 -17.41 9.21 -1.33
CA ASP A 297 -17.78 9.83 -2.62
C ASP A 297 -16.80 9.53 -3.76
N VAL A 298 -16.17 8.35 -3.73
CA VAL A 298 -15.27 7.90 -4.79
C VAL A 298 -16.10 7.46 -5.99
N GLY A 299 -15.77 7.98 -7.17
CA GLY A 299 -16.38 7.56 -8.42
C GLY A 299 -15.78 8.27 -9.62
N PRO A 300 -16.03 7.78 -10.85
CA PRO A 300 -15.52 8.39 -12.07
C PRO A 300 -15.91 9.86 -12.15
N PHE A 301 -14.88 10.72 -12.18
CA PHE A 301 -14.99 12.17 -12.32
C PHE A 301 -15.80 12.90 -11.23
N LYS A 302 -16.22 12.24 -10.14
CA LYS A 302 -16.99 12.90 -9.05
C LYS A 302 -16.25 14.05 -8.39
N TYR A 303 -14.92 13.96 -8.37
CA TYR A 303 -14.02 14.97 -7.82
C TYR A 303 -13.77 16.18 -8.73
N PHE A 304 -14.22 16.15 -10.00
CA PHE A 304 -13.99 17.22 -10.98
C PHE A 304 -14.95 18.39 -10.76
N GLN A 305 -14.78 19.06 -9.62
CA GLN A 305 -15.53 20.23 -9.21
C GLN A 305 -14.62 21.46 -9.30
N THR A 306 -15.18 22.63 -9.62
CA THR A 306 -14.40 23.89 -9.73
C THR A 306 -13.64 24.23 -8.45
N LYS A 307 -14.20 23.89 -7.29
CA LYS A 307 -13.55 24.07 -5.98
C LYS A 307 -12.25 23.27 -5.81
N GLN A 308 -12.07 22.20 -6.59
CA GLN A 308 -10.89 21.31 -6.51
C GLN A 308 -9.76 21.70 -7.47
N VAL A 309 -9.92 22.78 -8.25
CA VAL A 309 -8.87 23.29 -9.16
C VAL A 309 -7.51 23.45 -8.47
N PRO A 310 -7.38 23.99 -7.25
CA PRO A 310 -6.10 24.08 -6.55
C PRO A 310 -5.43 22.71 -6.35
N ASN A 311 -6.20 21.68 -6.00
CA ASN A 311 -5.69 20.32 -5.80
C ASN A 311 -5.23 19.68 -7.12
N PHE A 312 -5.93 19.94 -8.23
CA PHE A 312 -5.47 19.53 -9.56
C PHE A 312 -4.18 20.22 -9.97
N LEU A 313 -4.04 21.53 -9.68
CA LEU A 313 -2.80 22.27 -9.96
C LEU A 313 -1.62 21.73 -9.14
N LEU A 314 -1.86 21.35 -7.89
CA LEU A 314 -0.86 20.71 -7.04
C LEU A 314 -0.41 19.35 -7.59
N ALA A 315 -1.34 18.55 -8.11
CA ALA A 315 -1.05 17.23 -8.68
C ALA A 315 -0.46 17.29 -10.11
N ALA A 316 -0.71 18.37 -10.85
CA ALA A 316 -0.40 18.48 -12.27
C ALA A 316 1.07 18.19 -12.64
N PRO A 317 2.10 18.66 -11.91
CA PRO A 317 3.49 18.36 -12.25
C PRO A 317 3.81 16.86 -12.20
N VAL A 318 3.30 16.16 -11.19
CA VAL A 318 3.55 14.72 -10.99
C VAL A 318 2.78 13.91 -12.04
N LEU A 319 1.53 14.28 -12.33
CA LEU A 319 0.74 13.64 -13.38
C LEU A 319 1.34 13.88 -14.76
N TYR A 320 1.78 15.10 -15.06
CA TYR A 320 2.44 15.42 -16.32
C TYR A 320 3.71 14.59 -16.51
N LEU A 321 4.60 14.56 -15.53
CA LEU A 321 5.81 13.73 -15.59
C LEU A 321 5.47 12.24 -15.73
N SER A 322 4.40 11.79 -15.08
CA SER A 322 3.94 10.41 -15.18
C SER A 322 3.48 10.03 -16.58
N PHE A 323 2.55 10.80 -17.15
CA PHE A 323 2.09 10.58 -18.50
C PHE A 323 3.19 10.80 -19.54
N ALA A 324 4.04 11.80 -19.36
CA ALA A 324 5.17 12.05 -20.27
C ALA A 324 6.15 10.87 -20.29
N GLY A 325 6.48 10.31 -19.12
CA GLY A 325 7.32 9.11 -19.02
C GLY A 325 6.69 7.91 -19.73
N VAL A 326 5.46 7.57 -19.35
CA VAL A 326 4.70 6.48 -19.98
C VAL A 326 4.62 6.65 -21.50
N LEU A 327 4.25 7.83 -22.00
CA LEU A 327 4.15 8.10 -23.43
C LEU A 327 5.52 8.04 -24.13
N ALA A 328 6.59 8.50 -23.50
CA ALA A 328 7.94 8.38 -24.03
C ALA A 328 8.31 6.91 -24.21
N TYR A 329 8.04 6.06 -23.22
CA TYR A 329 8.21 4.60 -23.30
C TYR A 329 7.44 3.99 -24.47
N MET A 330 6.15 4.29 -24.57
CA MET A 330 5.28 3.74 -25.60
C MET A 330 5.68 4.18 -27.01
N ARG A 331 6.12 5.43 -27.18
CA ARG A 331 6.58 5.96 -28.48
C ARG A 331 7.90 5.38 -28.94
N ASN A 332 8.80 5.06 -28.01
CA ASN A 332 10.07 4.41 -28.33
C ASN A 332 9.88 3.00 -28.89
N ASP A 333 8.81 2.31 -28.50
CA ASP A 333 8.54 0.94 -28.92
C ASP A 333 7.03 0.60 -28.91
N TRP A 334 6.33 1.04 -29.95
CA TRP A 334 4.89 0.88 -30.04
C TRP A 334 4.48 -0.59 -30.21
N GLU A 335 5.19 -1.36 -31.03
CA GLU A 335 4.93 -2.79 -31.24
C GLU A 335 5.01 -3.56 -29.92
N ARG A 336 6.06 -3.31 -29.13
CA ARG A 336 6.20 -3.91 -27.80
C ARG A 336 5.07 -3.53 -26.85
N THR A 337 4.66 -2.27 -26.88
CA THR A 337 3.55 -1.76 -26.07
C THR A 337 2.27 -2.50 -26.40
N CYS A 338 1.95 -2.68 -27.69
CA CYS A 338 0.80 -3.45 -28.15
C CYS A 338 0.85 -4.92 -27.72
N CYS A 339 2.04 -5.50 -27.62
CA CYS A 339 2.24 -6.87 -27.14
C CYS A 339 2.46 -6.99 -25.62
N LEU A 340 2.26 -5.92 -24.85
CA LEU A 340 2.48 -5.88 -23.40
C LEU A 340 3.88 -6.38 -22.98
N GLY A 341 4.90 -6.22 -23.83
CA GLY A 341 6.25 -6.74 -23.56
C GLY A 341 6.34 -8.26 -23.37
N LEU A 342 5.35 -9.02 -23.86
CA LEU A 342 5.30 -10.48 -23.77
C LEU A 342 6.20 -11.14 -24.83
N LEU A 343 6.38 -10.50 -25.99
CA LEU A 343 7.23 -10.98 -27.07
C LEU A 343 8.68 -10.45 -26.90
N PRO A 344 9.70 -11.26 -27.25
CA PRO A 344 11.09 -10.84 -27.18
C PRO A 344 11.42 -9.78 -28.23
N MET A 345 12.23 -8.80 -27.86
CA MET A 345 12.73 -7.77 -28.77
C MET A 345 13.94 -8.24 -29.60
N LYS A 346 14.14 -7.58 -30.75
CA LYS A 346 15.43 -7.58 -31.46
C LYS A 346 16.34 -6.50 -30.87
N GLY A 347 17.42 -6.91 -30.19
CA GLY A 347 18.44 -6.00 -29.64
C GLY A 347 18.35 -5.83 -28.12
N HIS A 348 19.50 -5.69 -27.47
CA HIS A 348 19.61 -5.54 -26.02
C HIS A 348 19.51 -4.05 -25.63
N LYS A 349 18.41 -3.64 -25.01
CA LYS A 349 18.22 -2.30 -24.42
C LYS A 349 18.43 -2.39 -22.90
N VAL A 350 19.17 -1.45 -22.34
CA VAL A 350 19.38 -1.28 -20.88
C VAL A 350 18.66 -0.03 -20.38
N GLY A 351 18.56 0.15 -19.05
CA GLY A 351 17.94 1.33 -18.48
C GLY A 351 16.42 1.32 -18.59
N TYR A 352 15.86 2.52 -18.68
CA TYR A 352 14.42 2.74 -18.77
C TYR A 352 13.76 2.01 -19.95
N TRP A 353 14.50 1.77 -21.04
CA TRP A 353 14.00 1.19 -22.27
C TRP A 353 14.10 -0.35 -22.31
N SER A 354 14.53 -0.98 -21.22
CA SER A 354 14.80 -2.43 -21.18
C SER A 354 13.54 -3.30 -21.22
N ASP A 355 13.75 -4.58 -21.56
CA ASP A 355 12.70 -5.61 -21.64
C ASP A 355 12.04 -5.94 -20.30
N THR A 356 12.79 -5.75 -19.21
CA THR A 356 12.37 -6.06 -17.85
C THR A 356 11.50 -4.97 -17.23
N VAL A 357 11.56 -3.74 -17.75
CA VAL A 357 10.83 -2.57 -17.23
C VAL A 357 9.36 -2.51 -17.66
N SER A 358 8.95 -3.16 -18.76
CA SER A 358 7.59 -3.03 -19.31
C SER A 358 6.44 -3.26 -18.31
N PRO A 359 6.39 -4.35 -17.51
CA PRO A 359 5.26 -4.56 -16.60
C PRO A 359 5.12 -3.42 -15.57
N PHE A 360 6.24 -2.79 -15.16
CA PHE A 360 6.21 -1.64 -14.26
C PHE A 360 5.63 -0.40 -14.94
N VAL A 361 5.90 -0.20 -16.23
CA VAL A 361 5.36 0.93 -17.00
C VAL A 361 3.85 0.78 -17.22
N TYR A 362 3.36 -0.44 -17.46
CA TYR A 362 1.92 -0.67 -17.63
C TYR A 362 1.14 -0.47 -16.33
N GLU A 363 1.69 -0.96 -15.22
CA GLU A 363 1.12 -0.69 -13.89
C GLU A 363 1.13 0.82 -13.60
N TRP A 364 2.23 1.51 -13.91
CA TRP A 364 2.32 2.97 -13.76
C TRP A 364 1.30 3.72 -14.62
N ALA A 365 1.10 3.30 -15.87
CA ALA A 365 0.09 3.87 -16.75
C ALA A 365 -1.32 3.66 -16.20
N PHE A 366 -1.64 2.44 -15.78
CA PHE A 366 -2.93 2.09 -15.20
C PHE A 366 -3.21 2.91 -13.93
N MET A 367 -2.23 3.00 -13.03
CA MET A 367 -2.35 3.77 -11.78
C MET A 367 -2.47 5.27 -12.05
N SER A 368 -1.75 5.82 -13.03
CA SER A 368 -1.86 7.24 -13.40
C SER A 368 -3.25 7.57 -13.97
N CYS A 369 -3.78 6.70 -14.83
CA CYS A 369 -5.15 6.83 -15.35
C CYS A 369 -6.18 6.72 -14.23
N THR A 370 -6.03 5.73 -13.35
CA THR A 370 -6.93 5.51 -12.20
C THR A 370 -6.92 6.71 -11.26
N ALA A 371 -5.73 7.21 -10.92
CA ALA A 371 -5.57 8.40 -10.09
C ALA A 371 -6.17 9.66 -10.74
N THR A 372 -6.24 9.73 -12.08
CA THR A 372 -6.86 10.87 -12.77
C THR A 372 -8.39 10.74 -12.82
N VAL A 373 -8.92 9.53 -12.99
CA VAL A 373 -10.36 9.31 -13.20
C VAL A 373 -11.12 9.13 -11.89
N LEU A 374 -10.54 8.42 -10.92
CA LEU A 374 -11.16 8.04 -9.65
C LEU A 374 -10.58 8.81 -8.45
N MET A 375 -9.83 9.89 -8.69
CA MET A 375 -9.27 10.71 -7.60
C MET A 375 -10.36 11.12 -6.64
N ASN A 376 -10.11 10.99 -5.34
CA ASN A 376 -10.83 11.75 -4.34
C ASN A 376 -9.85 12.09 -3.21
N VAL A 377 -9.60 13.38 -3.01
CA VAL A 377 -8.78 13.90 -1.91
C VAL A 377 -9.71 14.77 -1.07
N GLN A 378 -10.15 14.22 0.06
CA GLN A 378 -11.05 14.89 0.98
C GLN A 378 -10.30 15.88 1.88
#